data_AF-A0A7K0WG16-F1
#
_entry.id   AF-A0A7K0WG16-F1
#
_cell.length_a   1.000
_cell.length_b   1.000
_cell.length_c   1.000
_cell.angle_alpha   90.00
_cell.angle_beta   90.00
_cell.angle_gamma   90.00
#
_symmetry.space_group_name_H-M   'P 1'
#
loop_
_entity.id
_entity.type
_entity.pdbx_description
1 polymer ?
#
loop_
_entity_poly.entity_id
_entity_poly.type
_entity_poly.pdbx_seq_one_letter_code
_entity_poly.pdbx_strand_id
1 'polypeptide(L)'
;LRTRATGSLVSDRIGAVTSYALAGIQERGSIFVEPGDEVYEGMVIGENSRSDDMDVNCVREKKLTNMRASGTDDSEKLIPPKKLNMEGALEFCREDECVEVTPAVVRIRKVTLDGAERARATSRAKKNNQS
;
A
#
# COMPACT_ATOMS: atom_id res chain seq x y z
N LEU A 1 11.42 -18.00 -9.95
CA LEU A 1 11.33 -17.26 -8.68
C LEU A 1 10.09 -17.74 -7.92
N ARG A 2 10.17 -18.01 -6.61
CA ARG A 2 8.97 -18.33 -5.82
C ARG A 2 8.22 -17.01 -5.60
N THR A 3 7.04 -16.88 -6.19
CA THR A 3 6.18 -15.71 -5.97
C THR A 3 5.58 -15.81 -4.57
N ARG A 4 5.70 -14.75 -3.75
CA ARG A 4 5.08 -14.68 -2.42
C ARG A 4 3.57 -14.94 -2.51
N ALA A 5 2.96 -15.51 -1.48
CA ALA A 5 1.52 -15.82 -1.48
C ALA A 5 0.63 -14.58 -1.29
N THR A 6 1.19 -13.48 -0.77
CA THR A 6 0.51 -12.25 -0.34
C THR A 6 0.64 -11.12 -1.36
N GLY A 7 -0.40 -10.33 -1.54
CA GLY A 7 -0.45 -9.18 -2.44
C GLY A 7 0.24 -7.95 -1.87
N SER A 8 0.27 -6.88 -2.66
CA SER A 8 0.72 -5.55 -2.26
C SER A 8 -0.44 -4.64 -1.90
N LEU A 9 -0.28 -3.86 -0.84
CA LEU A 9 -1.07 -2.65 -0.62
C LEU A 9 -0.38 -1.50 -1.37
N VAL A 10 -1.06 -0.91 -2.35
CA VAL A 10 -0.47 0.05 -3.28
C VAL A 10 -1.14 1.41 -3.12
N SER A 11 -0.36 2.48 -3.02
CA SER A 11 -0.93 3.84 -2.95
C SER A 11 -1.59 4.21 -4.27
N ASP A 12 -2.81 4.73 -4.20
CA ASP A 12 -3.57 5.20 -5.37
C ASP A 12 -3.25 6.64 -5.77
N ARG A 13 -2.51 7.39 -4.93
CA ARG A 13 -2.23 8.81 -5.17
C ARG A 13 -0.98 9.30 -4.44
N ILE A 14 -0.60 10.54 -4.71
CA ILE A 14 0.50 11.25 -4.05
C ILE A 14 0.03 12.03 -2.81
N GLY A 15 0.89 12.07 -1.79
CA GLY A 15 0.76 12.95 -0.62
C GLY A 15 1.31 12.32 0.66
N ALA A 16 1.14 13.04 1.77
CA ALA A 16 1.56 12.57 3.10
C ALA A 16 0.58 11.54 3.67
N VAL A 17 1.12 10.44 4.17
CA VAL A 17 0.33 9.38 4.82
C VAL A 17 -0.31 9.90 6.10
N THR A 18 -1.59 9.60 6.30
CA THR A 18 -2.31 10.01 7.52
C THR A 18 -2.55 8.82 8.45
N SER A 19 -2.51 9.06 9.76
CA SER A 19 -2.84 8.04 10.77
C SER A 19 -4.26 7.51 10.60
N TYR A 20 -5.21 8.38 10.27
CA TYR A 20 -6.61 8.02 10.02
C TYR A 20 -6.77 7.04 8.86
N ALA A 21 -6.02 7.23 7.77
CA ALA A 21 -6.07 6.29 6.65
C ALA A 21 -5.41 4.95 7.02
N LEU A 22 -4.24 4.99 7.66
CA LEU A 22 -3.52 3.77 8.05
C LEU A 22 -4.31 2.89 9.01
N ALA A 23 -5.10 3.47 9.91
CA ALA A 23 -5.85 2.72 10.90
C ALA A 23 -6.88 1.75 10.28
N GLY A 24 -7.48 2.12 9.15
CA GLY A 24 -8.32 1.21 8.36
C GLY A 24 -7.53 0.28 7.42
N ILE A 25 -6.37 0.72 6.92
CA ILE A 25 -5.56 -0.08 5.97
C ILE A 25 -4.83 -1.22 6.70
N GLN A 26 -4.39 -1.02 7.94
CA GLN A 26 -3.68 -2.06 8.73
C GLN A 26 -4.54 -3.30 9.01
N GLU A 27 -5.87 -3.19 8.94
CA GLU A 27 -6.75 -4.37 9.01
C GLU A 27 -6.63 -5.28 7.78
N ARG A 28 -6.11 -4.75 6.66
CA ARG A 28 -5.94 -5.50 5.41
C ARG A 28 -4.57 -6.18 5.33
N GLY A 29 -3.62 -5.79 6.18
CA GLY A 29 -2.32 -6.45 6.29
C GLY A 29 -1.24 -5.59 6.94
N SER A 30 0.03 -5.90 6.66
CA SER A 30 1.17 -5.25 7.33
C SER A 30 1.56 -3.96 6.62
N ILE A 31 1.76 -2.88 7.37
CA ILE A 31 2.13 -1.56 6.82
C ILE A 31 3.65 -1.38 6.84
N PHE A 32 4.21 -0.70 5.84
CA PHE A 32 5.64 -0.38 5.73
C PHE A 32 5.96 1.11 5.96
N VAL A 33 4.94 1.96 5.88
CA VAL A 33 5.05 3.43 6.00
C VAL A 33 4.51 3.94 7.33
N GLU A 34 4.99 5.11 7.74
CA GLU A 34 4.53 5.83 8.94
C GLU A 34 3.64 7.01 8.58
N PRO A 35 2.79 7.50 9.50
CA PRO A 35 2.13 8.78 9.34
C PRO A 35 3.16 9.89 9.08
N GLY A 36 2.94 10.68 8.02
CA GLY A 36 3.84 11.73 7.56
C GLY A 36 4.81 11.30 6.46
N ASP A 37 4.94 10.00 6.17
CA ASP A 37 5.75 9.55 5.02
C ASP A 37 5.12 10.03 3.70
N GLU A 38 5.95 10.56 2.81
CA GLU A 38 5.54 10.97 1.47
C GLU A 38 5.45 9.76 0.54
N VAL A 39 4.26 9.53 -0.01
CA VAL A 39 3.99 8.45 -0.94
C VAL A 39 3.54 8.98 -2.29
N TYR A 40 3.62 8.15 -3.33
CA TYR A 40 3.17 8.46 -4.67
C TYR A 40 2.37 7.29 -5.25
N GLU A 41 1.62 7.55 -6.32
CA GLU A 41 0.80 6.52 -6.98
C GLU A 41 1.64 5.34 -7.45
N GLY A 42 1.20 4.12 -7.14
CA GLY A 42 1.90 2.89 -7.49
C GLY A 42 3.04 2.51 -6.53
N MET A 43 3.32 3.33 -5.50
CA MET A 43 4.21 2.96 -4.41
C MET A 43 3.55 1.86 -3.55
N VAL A 44 4.29 0.80 -3.22
CA VAL A 44 3.84 -0.24 -2.29
C VAL A 44 4.04 0.26 -0.87
N ILE A 45 2.95 0.34 -0.12
CA ILE A 45 2.91 0.85 1.25
C ILE A 45 2.75 -0.24 2.30
N GLY A 46 2.55 -1.49 1.86
CA GLY A 46 2.35 -2.63 2.75
C GLY A 46 2.13 -3.95 2.02
N GLU A 47 1.98 -5.00 2.81
CA GLU A 47 1.67 -6.36 2.39
C GLU A 47 0.19 -6.65 2.66
N ASN A 48 -0.54 -7.08 1.62
CA ASN A 48 -1.92 -7.51 1.76
C ASN A 48 -1.96 -8.93 2.35
N SER A 49 -2.85 -9.15 3.31
CA SER A 49 -3.13 -10.48 3.88
C SER A 49 -3.68 -11.48 2.85
N ARG A 50 -4.26 -10.98 1.75
CA ARG A 50 -4.74 -11.78 0.62
C ARG A 50 -3.72 -11.79 -0.51
N SER A 51 -3.89 -12.67 -1.51
CA SER A 51 -2.95 -12.82 -2.62
C SER A 51 -3.03 -11.72 -3.68
N ASP A 52 -4.17 -11.03 -3.77
CA ASP A 52 -4.44 -9.95 -4.69
C ASP A 52 -3.84 -8.62 -4.22
N ASP A 53 -3.39 -7.81 -5.17
CA ASP A 53 -2.98 -6.44 -4.88
C ASP A 53 -4.22 -5.56 -4.66
N MET A 54 -4.10 -4.60 -3.75
CA MET A 54 -5.17 -3.68 -3.41
C MET A 54 -4.66 -2.25 -3.45
N ASP A 55 -5.27 -1.45 -4.33
CA ASP A 55 -5.05 -0.01 -4.36
C ASP A 55 -5.80 0.65 -3.21
N VAL A 56 -5.09 1.49 -2.44
CA VAL A 56 -5.60 2.12 -1.22
C VAL A 56 -5.24 3.60 -1.19
N ASN A 57 -6.16 4.40 -0.63
CA ASN A 57 -5.92 5.81 -0.36
C ASN A 57 -5.40 5.99 1.07
N CYS A 58 -4.08 6.15 1.21
CA CYS A 58 -3.38 6.36 2.49
C CYS A 58 -3.22 7.83 2.90
N VAL A 59 -3.65 8.79 2.06
CA VAL A 59 -3.58 10.23 2.35
C VAL A 59 -4.93 10.80 2.78
N ARG A 60 -5.93 9.93 2.96
CA ARG A 60 -7.31 10.34 3.31
C ARG A 60 -7.36 10.98 4.69
N GLU A 61 -7.77 12.23 4.74
CA GLU A 61 -8.01 12.95 6.00
C GLU A 61 -9.31 12.52 6.70
N LYS A 62 -9.34 12.69 8.02
CA LYS A 62 -10.53 12.49 8.84
C LYS A 62 -11.55 13.58 8.50
N LYS A 63 -12.71 13.23 7.94
CA LYS A 63 -13.79 14.19 7.73
C LYS A 63 -14.35 14.61 9.08
N LEU A 64 -14.14 15.87 9.45
CA LEU A 64 -14.77 16.51 10.60
C LEU A 64 -16.24 16.83 10.27
N THR A 65 -17.09 15.81 10.18
CA THR A 65 -18.53 16.03 10.27
C THR A 65 -18.83 16.34 11.73
N ASN A 66 -19.52 17.46 12.01
CA ASN A 66 -19.96 17.90 13.34
C ASN A 66 -20.77 16.81 14.08
N MET A 67 -20.07 15.81 14.60
CA MET A 67 -20.63 14.70 15.35
C MET A 67 -20.80 15.20 16.78
N ARG A 68 -22.03 15.62 17.10
CA ARG A 68 -22.44 15.97 18.46
C ARG A 68 -22.09 14.83 19.39
N ALA A 69 -21.35 15.17 20.45
CA ALA A 69 -21.28 14.54 21.76
C ALA A 69 -21.31 13.01 21.82
N SER A 70 -20.20 12.40 22.24
CA SER A 70 -20.10 11.50 23.42
C SER A 70 -18.78 10.74 23.35
N GLY A 71 -17.85 11.03 24.26
CA GLY A 71 -16.86 10.09 24.79
C GLY A 71 -15.93 9.35 23.81
N THR A 72 -14.63 9.52 24.05
CA THR A 72 -13.50 8.80 23.43
C THR A 72 -13.12 9.32 22.05
N ASP A 73 -12.13 10.21 22.04
CA ASP A 73 -11.24 10.38 20.89
C ASP A 73 -10.51 9.04 20.73
N ASP A 74 -11.13 8.11 20.02
CA ASP A 74 -10.59 6.77 19.77
C ASP A 74 -9.42 6.96 18.81
N SER A 75 -8.27 7.32 19.37
CA SER A 75 -6.99 7.27 18.69
C SER A 75 -6.70 5.80 18.44
N GLU A 76 -7.23 5.27 17.33
CA GLU A 76 -7.00 3.90 16.90
C GLU A 76 -5.49 3.62 16.95
N LYS A 77 -5.11 2.62 17.76
CA LYS A 77 -3.70 2.27 17.95
C LYS A 77 -3.16 1.71 16.63
N LEU A 78 -2.21 2.45 16.05
CA LEU A 78 -1.49 1.98 14.89
C LEU A 78 -0.51 0.88 15.28
N ILE A 79 -0.51 -0.20 14.50
CA ILE A 79 0.51 -1.24 14.62
C ILE A 79 1.82 -0.65 14.07
N PRO A 80 2.96 -0.77 14.78
CA PRO A 80 4.24 -0.29 14.28
C PRO A 80 4.55 -0.87 12.89
N PRO A 81 4.95 -0.04 11.92
CA PRO A 81 5.16 -0.51 10.56
C PRO A 81 6.41 -1.39 10.47
N LYS A 82 6.32 -2.41 9.61
CA LYS A 82 7.45 -3.27 9.26
C LYS A 82 8.36 -2.52 8.30
N LYS A 83 9.43 -1.93 8.82
CA LYS A 83 10.46 -1.28 7.99
C LYS A 83 11.25 -2.35 7.23
N LEU A 84 11.30 -2.21 5.91
CA LEU A 84 12.08 -3.08 5.04
C LEU A 84 13.45 -2.45 4.78
N ASN A 85 14.52 -3.25 4.93
CA ASN A 85 15.83 -2.92 4.42
C ASN A 85 15.96 -3.36 2.95
N MET A 86 17.12 -3.13 2.33
CA MET A 86 17.36 -3.48 0.93
C MET A 86 17.13 -4.97 0.63
N GLU A 87 17.64 -5.86 1.48
CA GLU A 87 17.50 -7.30 1.31
C GLU A 87 16.04 -7.74 1.43
N GLY A 88 15.33 -7.26 2.45
CA GLY A 88 13.91 -7.54 2.64
C GLY A 88 13.03 -6.97 1.52
N ALA A 89 13.41 -5.82 0.95
CA ALA A 89 12.72 -5.26 -0.21
C ALA A 89 12.93 -6.11 -1.48
N LEU A 90 14.14 -6.62 -1.70
CA LEU A 90 14.46 -7.52 -2.81
C LEU A 90 13.76 -8.87 -2.67
N GLU A 91 13.67 -9.42 -1.45
CA GLU A 91 12.93 -10.66 -1.19
C GLU A 91 11.42 -10.47 -1.38
N PHE A 92 10.90 -9.30 -0.99
CA PHE A 92 9.50 -8.98 -1.17
C PHE A 92 9.13 -8.81 -2.65
N CYS A 93 9.93 -8.09 -3.43
CA CYS A 93 9.62 -7.65 -4.80
C CYS A 93 9.14 -8.79 -5.73
N ARG A 94 7.99 -8.58 -6.41
CA ARG A 94 7.46 -9.46 -7.47
C ARG A 94 7.91 -9.02 -8.87
N GLU A 95 7.56 -9.80 -9.89
CA GLU A 95 7.90 -9.55 -11.30
C GLU A 95 7.29 -8.25 -11.86
N ASP A 96 6.13 -7.82 -11.35
CA ASP A 96 5.46 -6.56 -11.73
C ASP A 96 5.82 -5.38 -10.81
N GLU A 97 6.82 -5.56 -9.96
CA GLU A 97 7.33 -4.60 -8.98
C GLU A 97 8.81 -4.33 -9.22
N CYS A 98 9.28 -3.19 -8.71
CA CYS A 98 10.70 -2.90 -8.63
C CYS A 98 11.06 -2.22 -7.30
N VAL A 99 12.31 -2.41 -6.90
CA VAL A 99 12.89 -1.74 -5.73
C VAL A 99 13.50 -0.42 -6.19
N GLU A 100 12.96 0.68 -5.66
CA GLU A 100 13.53 2.01 -5.84
C GLU A 100 14.53 2.27 -4.71
N VAL A 101 15.79 2.47 -5.08
CA VAL A 101 16.88 2.71 -4.13
C VAL A 101 17.40 4.13 -4.31
N THR A 102 17.36 4.88 -3.21
CA THR A 102 18.05 6.16 -3.08
C THR A 102 19.02 6.07 -1.90
N PRO A 103 20.00 6.99 -1.77
CA PRO A 103 20.92 6.97 -0.62
C PRO A 103 20.21 7.08 0.74
N ALA A 104 19.01 7.66 0.78
CA ALA A 104 18.26 7.89 2.01
C ALA A 104 17.15 6.85 2.26
N VAL A 105 16.58 6.26 1.20
CA VAL A 105 15.37 5.44 1.30
C VAL A 105 15.40 4.30 0.30
N VAL A 106 14.99 3.11 0.75
CA VAL A 106 14.64 1.97 -0.09
C VAL A 106 13.12 1.82 -0.08
N ARG A 107 12.51 1.77 -1.27
CA ARG A 107 11.06 1.62 -1.44
C ARG A 107 10.75 0.55 -2.47
N ILE A 108 9.52 0.08 -2.45
CA ILE A 108 8.99 -0.85 -3.46
C ILE A 108 7.87 -0.14 -4.19
N ARG A 109 7.80 -0.32 -5.50
CA ARG A 109 6.76 0.26 -6.35
C ARG A 109 6.36 -0.72 -7.43
N LYS A 110 5.18 -0.53 -7.99
CA LYS A 110 4.78 -1.18 -9.23
C LYS A 110 5.60 -0.65 -10.41
N VAL A 111 5.81 -1.50 -11.40
CA VAL A 111 6.41 -1.10 -12.69
C VAL A 111 5.45 -0.14 -13.41
N THR A 112 4.18 -0.55 -13.56
CA THR A 112 3.09 0.32 -13.99
C THR A 112 2.50 1.03 -12.78
N LEU A 113 2.73 2.34 -12.67
CA LEU A 113 2.23 3.12 -11.53
C LEU A 113 0.71 3.21 -11.53
N ASP A 114 0.15 3.58 -12.69
CA ASP A 114 -1.28 3.82 -12.88
C ASP A 114 -2.11 2.58 -12.53
N GLY A 115 -3.01 2.74 -11.56
CA GLY A 115 -3.88 1.65 -11.10
C GLY A 115 -4.90 1.20 -12.15
N ALA A 116 -5.42 2.11 -12.96
CA ALA A 116 -6.36 1.79 -14.04
C ALA A 116 -5.66 1.00 -15.16
N GLU A 117 -4.42 1.33 -15.48
CA GLU A 117 -3.61 0.57 -16.44
C GLU A 117 -3.32 -0.85 -15.93
N ARG A 118 -2.95 -1.01 -14.66
CA ARG A 118 -2.76 -2.33 -14.02
C ARG A 118 -4.04 -3.17 -14.03
N ALA A 119 -5.18 -2.56 -13.71
CA ALA A 119 -6.47 -3.23 -13.76
C ALA A 119 -6.80 -3.73 -15.18
N ARG A 120 -6.60 -2.88 -16.20
CA ARG A 120 -6.79 -3.25 -17.61
C ARG A 120 -5.87 -4.39 -18.04
N ALA A 121 -4.59 -4.35 -17.66
CA ALA A 121 -3.64 -5.41 -17.97
C ALA A 121 -4.07 -6.75 -17.33
N THR A 122 -4.50 -6.72 -16.07
CA THR A 122 -4.97 -7.89 -15.33
C THR A 122 -6.23 -8.49 -15.96
N SER A 123 -7.21 -7.65 -16.35
CA SER A 123 -8.41 -8.10 -17.04
C SER A 123 -8.11 -8.74 -18.40
N ARG A 124 -7.16 -8.18 -19.17
CA ARG A 124 -6.72 -8.76 -20.45
C ARG A 124 -6.03 -10.12 -20.26
N ALA A 125 -5.13 -10.24 -19.29
CA ALA A 125 -4.45 -11.50 -18.99
C ALA A 125 -5.45 -12.61 -18.58
N LYS A 126 -6.44 -12.28 -17.74
CA LYS A 126 -7.51 -13.21 -17.36
C LYS A 126 -8.33 -13.68 -18.57
N LYS A 127 -8.63 -12.79 -19.52
CA LYS A 127 -9.40 -13.13 -20.72
C LYS A 127 -8.62 -14.05 -21.67
N ASN A 128 -7.32 -13.81 -21.82
CA ASN A 128 -6.45 -14.64 -22.66
C ASN A 128 -6.28 -16.06 -22.09
N ASN A 129 -6.26 -16.23 -20.77
CA ASN A 129 -6.19 -17.56 -20.13
C ASN A 129 -7.50 -18.35 -20.19
N GLN A 130 -8.62 -17.71 -20.55
CA GLN A 130 -9.94 -18.36 -20.69
C GLN A 130 -10.29 -18.71 -22.14
N SER A 131 -9.45 -18.31 -23.11
CA SER A 131 -9.60 -18.61 -24.54
C SER A 131 -8.65 -19.75 -24.93
#